data_AF-A0A378UBV8-F1
#
_entry.id   AF-A0A378UBV8-F1
#
_cell.length_a   1.000
_cell.length_b   1.000
_cell.length_c   1.000
_cell.angle_alpha   90.00
_cell.angle_beta   90.00
_cell.angle_gamma   90.00
#
_symmetry.space_group_name_H-M   'P 1'
#
loop_
_entity.id
_entity.type
_entity.pdbx_description
1 polymer ?
#
loop_
_entity_poly.entity_id
_entity_poly.type
_entity_poly.pdbx_seq_one_letter_code
_entity_poly.pdbx_strand_id
1 'polypeptide(L)'
;MQKAAPKLMDLGKSKLLELLVEEDVTLIGLAEGEEVNGMTLDDVDRMTVRELRAALRESRETAEAKDKVIADKNKKVDELAEKLEKSKKTVKEPDAADVGSELAMRLTSLEVGIRSQVSRLKEMFEQMNAHTEAHGIDHRAKMVGTINQIILDCETLRSSFALPQDAPTDDMPEWLKQED
;
A
#
# COMPACT_ATOMS: atom_id res chain seq x y z
N MET A 1 53.12 29.86 3.04
CA MET A 1 51.92 30.52 2.50
C MET A 1 51.34 29.88 1.24
N GLN A 2 52.12 29.51 0.21
CA GLN A 2 51.57 29.15 -1.12
C GLN A 2 50.65 27.89 -1.18
N LYS A 3 50.80 26.91 -0.27
CA LYS A 3 50.02 25.65 -0.31
C LYS A 3 48.71 25.69 0.50
N ALA A 4 48.67 26.42 1.62
CA ALA A 4 47.47 26.55 2.46
C ALA A 4 46.49 27.62 1.97
N ALA A 5 47.00 28.64 1.25
CA ALA A 5 46.23 29.77 0.75
C ALA A 5 44.91 29.40 0.04
N PRO A 6 44.84 28.47 -0.93
CA PRO A 6 43.60 28.22 -1.66
C PRO A 6 42.50 27.61 -0.79
N LYS A 7 42.82 26.82 0.25
CA LYS A 7 41.84 26.14 1.11
C LYS A 7 41.32 27.02 2.25
N LEU A 8 42.09 28.05 2.64
CA LEU A 8 41.74 28.94 3.76
C LEU A 8 41.12 30.26 3.28
N MET A 9 41.25 30.62 2.00
CA MET A 9 40.72 31.87 1.42
C MET A 9 39.18 32.00 1.46
N ASP A 10 38.47 30.89 1.59
CA ASP A 10 37.00 30.88 1.70
C ASP A 10 36.52 31.27 3.12
N LEU A 11 37.44 31.37 4.09
CA LEU A 11 37.13 31.82 5.45
C LEU A 11 36.80 33.33 5.47
N GLY A 12 35.95 33.72 6.42
CA GLY A 12 35.59 35.12 6.62
C GLY A 12 36.80 35.99 6.99
N LYS A 13 36.76 37.27 6.60
CA LYS A 13 37.86 38.26 6.80
C LYS A 13 38.39 38.31 8.24
N SER A 14 37.52 38.18 9.24
CA SER A 14 37.92 38.16 10.65
C SER A 14 38.75 36.93 11.02
N LYS A 15 38.38 35.74 10.52
CA LYS A 15 39.13 34.49 10.75
C LYS A 15 40.49 34.50 10.05
N LEU A 16 40.53 35.06 8.84
CA LEU A 16 41.79 35.25 8.09
C LEU A 16 42.79 36.16 8.83
N LEU A 17 42.31 37.17 9.57
CA LEU A 17 43.17 38.07 10.34
C LEU A 17 43.80 37.39 11.56
N GLU A 18 43.08 36.47 12.21
CA GLU A 18 43.61 35.70 13.35
C GLU A 18 44.68 34.70 12.91
N LEU A 19 44.53 34.12 11.71
CA LEU A 19 45.48 33.16 11.14
C LEU A 19 46.77 33.79 10.61
N LEU A 20 46.88 35.12 10.50
CA LEU A 20 48.09 35.80 10.01
C LEU A 20 49.29 35.71 10.97
N VAL A 21 49.05 35.39 12.24
CA VAL A 21 50.10 35.29 13.27
C VAL A 21 50.70 33.87 13.31
N GLU A 22 50.02 32.89 12.71
CA GLU A 22 50.40 31.48 12.75
C GLU A 22 51.49 31.12 11.73
N GLU A 23 52.27 30.08 12.06
CA GLU A 23 53.34 29.60 11.20
C GLU A 23 52.81 28.90 9.93
N ASP A 24 53.58 28.98 8.85
CA ASP A 24 53.21 28.37 7.56
C ASP A 24 52.94 26.86 7.64
N VAL A 25 53.59 26.15 8.57
CA VAL A 25 53.42 24.71 8.78
C VAL A 25 52.11 24.43 9.51
N THR A 26 51.72 25.25 10.49
CA THR A 26 50.47 25.08 11.24
C THR A 26 49.26 25.41 10.36
N LEU A 27 49.36 26.42 9.49
CA LEU A 27 48.32 26.76 8.50
C LEU A 27 48.06 25.63 7.50
N ILE A 28 49.08 24.88 7.10
CA ILE A 28 48.93 23.72 6.21
C ILE A 28 48.20 22.58 6.93
N GLY A 29 48.60 22.27 8.16
CA GLY A 29 47.93 21.25 8.98
C GLY A 29 46.45 21.58 9.21
N LEU A 30 46.13 22.82 9.57
CA LEU A 30 44.74 23.27 9.76
C LEU A 30 43.89 23.13 8.49
N ALA A 31 44.47 23.45 7.32
CA ALA A 31 43.81 23.31 6.02
C ALA A 31 43.59 21.83 5.61
N GLU A 32 44.39 20.92 6.17
CA GLU A 32 44.28 19.47 5.98
C GLU A 32 43.37 18.80 7.03
N GLY A 33 42.87 19.57 8.01
CA GLY A 33 41.95 19.11 9.05
C GLY A 33 42.65 18.68 10.35
N GLU A 34 43.94 18.98 10.49
CA GLU A 34 44.68 18.76 11.73
C GLU A 34 44.30 19.81 12.78
N GLU A 35 44.38 19.40 14.05
CA GLU A 35 44.12 20.26 15.20
C GLU A 35 45.28 21.25 15.39
N VAL A 36 44.96 22.54 15.43
CA VAL A 36 45.94 23.60 15.74
C VAL A 36 45.45 24.34 16.98
N ASN A 37 46.27 24.36 18.04
CA ASN A 37 45.96 25.03 19.32
C ASN A 37 44.60 24.65 19.93
N GLY A 38 44.17 23.38 19.80
CA GLY A 38 42.89 22.91 20.34
C GLY A 38 41.67 23.23 19.47
N MET A 39 41.87 23.73 18.24
CA MET A 39 40.80 24.11 17.33
C MET A 39 40.91 23.35 16.00
N THR A 40 39.76 22.86 15.52
CA THR A 40 39.59 22.23 14.20
C THR A 40 38.49 22.98 13.44
N LEU A 41 38.68 23.22 12.14
CA LEU A 41 37.64 23.82 11.29
C LEU A 41 36.63 22.75 10.85
N ASP A 42 35.45 22.76 11.46
CA ASP A 42 34.31 21.94 11.05
C ASP A 42 33.59 22.51 9.80
N ASP A 43 32.57 21.81 9.30
CA ASP A 43 31.83 22.25 8.13
C ASP A 43 31.10 23.59 8.35
N VAL A 44 30.67 23.87 9.59
CA VAL A 44 29.99 25.12 9.97
C VAL A 44 30.97 26.29 9.96
N ASP A 45 32.20 26.05 10.40
CA ASP A 45 33.26 27.05 10.46
C ASP A 45 33.75 27.52 9.10
N ARG A 46 33.62 26.64 8.09
CA ARG A 46 33.96 26.91 6.69
C ARG A 46 32.83 27.62 5.95
N MET A 47 31.60 27.58 6.47
CA MET A 47 30.46 28.27 5.87
C MET A 47 30.54 29.79 6.09
N THR A 48 30.14 30.52 5.07
CA THR A 48 29.94 31.97 5.17
C THR A 48 28.68 32.30 5.98
N VAL A 49 28.63 33.50 6.56
CA VAL A 49 27.45 33.98 7.31
C VAL A 49 26.15 33.92 6.48
N ARG A 50 26.25 34.05 5.15
CA ARG A 50 25.12 33.94 4.24
C ARG A 50 24.61 32.50 4.14
N GLU A 51 25.52 31.53 4.04
CA GLU A 51 25.19 30.10 3.97
C GLU A 51 24.63 29.60 5.29
N LEU A 52 25.18 30.02 6.43
CA LEU A 52 24.64 29.71 7.76
C LEU A 52 23.21 30.23 7.94
N ARG A 53 22.92 31.45 7.46
CA ARG A 53 21.57 32.02 7.50
C ARG A 53 20.59 31.27 6.58
N ALA A 54 21.05 30.79 5.43
CA ALA A 54 20.24 29.99 4.51
C ALA A 54 19.93 28.61 5.12
N ALA A 55 20.96 27.90 5.60
CA ALA A 55 20.83 26.59 6.24
C ALA A 55 19.92 26.65 7.48
N LEU A 56 20.00 27.73 8.27
CA LEU A 56 19.12 27.92 9.43
C LEU A 56 17.65 28.12 9.04
N ARG A 57 17.37 28.81 7.93
CA ARG A 57 15.99 28.97 7.43
C ARG A 57 15.45 27.65 6.91
N GLU A 58 16.23 26.95 6.10
CA GLU A 58 15.86 25.63 5.56
C GLU A 58 15.65 24.58 6.67
N SER A 59 16.51 24.58 7.69
CA SER A 59 16.34 23.71 8.86
C SER A 59 15.03 23.98 9.61
N ARG A 60 14.63 25.26 9.75
CA ARG A 60 13.36 25.63 10.37
C ARG A 60 12.16 25.21 9.53
N GLU A 61 12.19 25.49 8.23
CA GLU A 61 11.11 25.10 7.31
C GLU A 61 10.95 23.56 7.24
N THR A 62 12.05 22.82 7.22
CA THR A 62 12.01 21.35 7.23
C THR A 62 11.54 20.78 8.57
N ALA A 63 11.87 21.41 9.70
CA ALA A 63 11.36 21.03 11.02
C ALA A 63 9.84 21.23 11.09
N GLU A 64 9.34 22.39 10.68
CA GLU A 64 7.89 22.69 10.64
C GLU A 64 7.12 21.73 9.73
N ALA A 65 7.69 21.40 8.56
CA ALA A 65 7.11 20.41 7.66
C ALA A 65 7.06 19.00 8.28
N LYS A 66 8.12 18.59 8.98
CA LYS A 66 8.18 17.30 9.68
C LYS A 66 7.16 17.24 10.81
N ASP A 67 7.03 18.30 11.61
CA ASP A 67 6.07 18.37 12.72
C ASP A 67 4.63 18.23 12.20
N LYS A 68 4.31 18.86 11.06
CA LYS A 68 3.00 18.71 10.42
C LYS A 68 2.75 17.26 9.97
N VAL A 69 3.72 16.61 9.34
CA VAL A 69 3.60 15.21 8.90
C VAL A 69 3.46 14.27 10.08
N ILE A 70 4.16 14.52 11.19
CA ILE A 70 4.05 13.74 12.43
C ILE A 70 2.64 13.89 13.02
N ALA A 71 2.12 15.12 13.09
CA ALA A 71 0.76 15.38 13.56
C ALA A 71 -0.30 14.66 12.71
N ASP A 72 -0.17 14.70 11.38
CA ASP A 72 -1.09 14.02 10.47
C ASP A 72 -1.00 12.48 10.57
N LYS A 73 0.21 11.95 10.79
CA LYS A 73 0.41 10.51 11.06
C LYS A 73 -0.20 10.08 12.38
N ASN A 74 0.01 10.84 13.46
CA ASN A 74 -0.54 10.52 14.77
C ASN A 74 -2.07 10.50 14.74
N LYS A 75 -2.71 11.49 14.10
CA LYS A 75 -4.18 11.48 13.91
C LYS A 75 -4.68 10.22 13.21
N LYS A 76 -4.01 9.79 12.12
CA LYS A 76 -4.38 8.55 11.42
C LYS A 76 -4.17 7.30 12.26
N VAL A 77 -3.10 7.27 13.06
CA VAL A 77 -2.84 6.15 13.98
C VAL A 77 -3.95 6.08 15.02
N ASP A 78 -4.34 7.21 15.60
CA ASP A 78 -5.41 7.28 16.60
C ASP A 78 -6.77 6.87 16.00
N GLU A 79 -7.10 7.35 14.80
CA GLU A 79 -8.32 6.95 14.07
C GLU A 79 -8.36 5.45 13.77
N LEU A 80 -7.23 4.87 13.35
CA LEU A 80 -7.13 3.43 13.07
C LEU A 80 -7.20 2.61 14.35
N ALA A 81 -6.57 3.07 15.43
CA ALA A 81 -6.64 2.45 16.75
C ALA A 81 -8.08 2.46 17.29
N GLU A 82 -8.79 3.58 17.14
CA GLU A 82 -10.20 3.67 17.57
C GLU A 82 -11.11 2.74 16.76
N LYS A 83 -10.91 2.64 15.44
CA LYS A 83 -11.65 1.68 14.60
C LYS A 83 -11.38 0.23 14.98
N LEU A 84 -10.13 -0.07 15.33
CA LEU A 84 -9.70 -1.42 15.72
C LEU A 84 -10.18 -1.80 17.12
N GLU A 85 -10.25 -0.85 18.06
CA GLU A 85 -10.84 -1.06 19.38
C GLU A 85 -12.37 -1.19 19.31
N LYS A 86 -13.03 -0.41 18.45
CA LYS A 86 -14.47 -0.57 18.18
C LYS A 86 -14.77 -1.93 17.57
N SER A 87 -13.98 -2.39 16.59
CA SER A 87 -14.19 -3.71 15.98
C SER A 87 -13.93 -4.83 16.98
N LYS A 88 -12.87 -4.76 17.81
CA LYS A 88 -12.58 -5.76 18.84
C LYS A 88 -13.67 -5.86 19.93
N LYS A 89 -14.24 -4.74 20.37
CA LYS A 89 -15.31 -4.74 21.39
C LYS A 89 -16.62 -5.37 20.93
N THR A 90 -16.84 -5.54 19.62
CA THR A 90 -18.08 -6.12 19.06
C THR A 90 -17.94 -7.62 18.74
N VAL A 91 -16.75 -8.20 18.79
CA VAL A 91 -16.56 -9.64 18.54
C VAL A 91 -16.79 -10.42 19.83
N LYS A 92 -18.06 -10.52 20.23
CA LYS A 92 -18.52 -11.78 20.82
C LYS A 92 -18.45 -12.78 19.67
N GLU A 93 -17.91 -13.97 19.91
CA GLU A 93 -17.92 -15.05 18.92
C GLU A 93 -19.36 -15.17 18.40
N PRO A 94 -19.61 -14.93 17.10
CA PRO A 94 -20.98 -14.90 16.57
C PRO A 94 -21.64 -16.24 16.86
N ASP A 95 -22.93 -16.21 17.23
CA ASP A 95 -23.68 -17.43 17.50
C ASP A 95 -23.62 -18.34 16.26
N ALA A 96 -23.61 -19.66 16.45
CA ALA A 96 -23.57 -20.63 15.36
C ALA A 96 -24.73 -20.39 14.36
N ALA A 97 -25.89 -19.95 14.87
CA ALA A 97 -27.03 -19.56 14.05
C ALA A 97 -26.75 -18.31 13.18
N ASP A 98 -26.06 -17.30 13.73
CA ASP A 98 -25.70 -16.08 13.00
C ASP A 98 -24.66 -16.37 11.91
N VAL A 99 -23.68 -17.22 12.21
CA VAL A 99 -22.69 -17.69 11.22
C VAL A 99 -23.37 -18.47 10.11
N GLY A 100 -24.29 -19.38 10.45
CA GLY A 100 -25.06 -20.15 9.47
C GLY A 100 -25.90 -19.25 8.54
N SER A 101 -26.60 -18.27 9.12
CA SER A 101 -27.37 -17.28 8.37
C SER A 101 -26.49 -16.45 7.43
N GLU A 102 -25.33 -15.98 7.90
CA GLU A 102 -24.40 -15.22 7.07
C GLU A 102 -23.84 -16.06 5.91
N LEU A 103 -23.48 -17.33 6.15
CA LEU A 103 -23.03 -18.24 5.11
C LEU A 103 -24.11 -18.50 4.07
N ALA A 104 -25.36 -18.68 4.50
CA ALA A 104 -26.50 -18.85 3.59
C ALA A 104 -26.73 -17.60 2.73
N MET A 105 -26.70 -16.40 3.34
CA MET A 105 -26.84 -15.14 2.60
C MET A 105 -25.73 -14.95 1.56
N ARG A 106 -24.48 -15.25 1.93
CA ARG A 106 -23.33 -15.19 1.00
C ARG A 106 -23.49 -16.18 -0.14
N LEU A 107 -23.95 -17.40 0.13
CA LEU A 107 -24.22 -18.42 -0.88
C LEU A 107 -25.32 -17.96 -1.86
N THR A 108 -26.44 -17.44 -1.36
CA THR A 108 -27.53 -16.91 -2.20
C THR A 108 -27.05 -15.75 -3.08
N SER A 109 -26.22 -14.85 -2.54
CA SER A 109 -25.64 -13.76 -3.32
C SER A 109 -24.78 -14.28 -4.48
N LEU A 110 -23.93 -15.28 -4.22
CA LEU A 110 -23.10 -15.92 -5.24
C LEU A 110 -23.97 -16.60 -6.32
N GLU A 111 -25.00 -17.34 -5.90
CA GLU A 111 -25.94 -18.03 -6.79
C GLU A 111 -26.63 -17.05 -7.76
N VAL A 112 -27.16 -15.95 -7.23
CA VAL A 112 -27.81 -14.90 -8.04
C VAL A 112 -26.82 -14.29 -9.03
N GLY A 113 -25.57 -14.06 -8.60
CA GLY A 113 -24.50 -13.57 -9.46
C GLY A 113 -24.21 -14.52 -10.64
N ILE A 114 -24.07 -15.81 -10.37
CA ILE A 114 -23.84 -16.84 -11.39
C ILE A 114 -25.03 -16.89 -12.37
N ARG A 115 -26.26 -16.91 -11.85
CA ARG A 115 -27.48 -16.92 -12.68
C ARG A 115 -27.53 -15.72 -13.62
N SER A 116 -27.17 -14.53 -13.13
CA SER A 116 -27.07 -13.32 -13.94
C SER A 116 -26.04 -13.47 -15.07
N GLN A 117 -24.86 -14.03 -14.80
CA GLN A 117 -23.86 -14.27 -15.84
C GLN A 117 -24.34 -15.29 -16.88
N VAL A 118 -25.02 -16.36 -16.46
CA VAL A 118 -25.62 -17.33 -17.38
C VAL A 118 -26.66 -16.67 -18.28
N SER A 119 -27.50 -15.77 -17.75
CA SER A 119 -28.45 -15.01 -18.58
C SER A 119 -27.75 -14.14 -19.62
N ARG A 120 -26.60 -13.54 -19.30
CA ARG A 120 -25.80 -12.73 -20.23
C ARG A 120 -25.17 -13.54 -21.36
N LEU A 121 -25.00 -14.86 -21.20
CA LEU A 121 -24.55 -15.72 -22.30
C LEU A 121 -25.53 -15.70 -23.48
N LYS A 122 -26.83 -15.53 -23.22
CA LYS A 122 -27.83 -15.42 -24.28
C LYS A 122 -27.53 -14.25 -25.22
N GLU A 123 -27.29 -13.06 -24.67
CA GLU A 123 -26.95 -11.86 -25.44
C GLU A 123 -25.65 -12.05 -26.24
N MET A 124 -24.65 -12.71 -25.64
CA MET A 124 -23.40 -13.01 -26.32
C MET A 124 -23.60 -14.00 -27.48
N PHE A 125 -24.39 -15.06 -27.26
CA PHE A 125 -24.68 -16.06 -28.28
C PHE A 125 -25.49 -15.46 -29.44
N GLU A 126 -26.40 -14.52 -29.16
CA GLU A 126 -27.09 -13.75 -30.20
C GLU A 126 -26.12 -12.91 -31.04
N GLN A 127 -25.13 -12.25 -30.42
CA GLN A 127 -24.08 -11.52 -31.15
C GLN A 127 -23.20 -12.45 -32.00
N MET A 128 -22.86 -13.63 -31.48
CA MET A 128 -22.12 -14.65 -32.24
C MET A 128 -22.94 -15.14 -33.44
N ASN A 129 -24.24 -15.38 -33.28
CA ASN A 129 -25.12 -15.74 -34.39
C ASN A 129 -25.21 -14.62 -35.44
N ALA A 130 -25.36 -13.37 -35.02
CA ALA A 130 -25.35 -12.23 -35.95
C ALA A 130 -24.02 -12.12 -36.73
N HIS A 131 -22.90 -12.38 -36.07
CA HIS A 131 -21.60 -12.47 -36.74
C HIS A 131 -21.52 -13.64 -37.72
N THR A 132 -22.07 -14.81 -37.37
CA THR A 132 -22.18 -15.96 -38.29
C THR A 132 -23.01 -15.60 -39.53
N GLU A 133 -24.13 -14.90 -39.36
CA GLU A 133 -24.97 -14.45 -40.47
C GLU A 133 -24.26 -13.41 -41.36
N ALA A 134 -23.52 -12.47 -40.76
CA ALA A 134 -22.83 -11.41 -41.49
C ALA A 134 -21.58 -11.88 -42.23
N HIS A 135 -20.86 -12.87 -41.70
CA HIS A 135 -19.52 -13.25 -42.17
C HIS A 135 -19.38 -14.73 -42.56
N GLY A 136 -20.41 -15.55 -42.37
CA GLY A 136 -20.40 -16.98 -42.70
C GLY A 136 -19.53 -17.85 -41.78
N ILE A 137 -19.02 -17.31 -40.67
CA ILE A 137 -18.17 -18.02 -39.72
C ILE A 137 -19.05 -18.65 -38.62
N ASP A 138 -19.15 -19.99 -38.59
CA ASP A 138 -19.97 -20.73 -37.62
C ASP A 138 -19.30 -20.79 -36.23
N HIS A 139 -20.02 -20.32 -35.21
CA HIS A 139 -19.57 -20.30 -33.82
C HIS A 139 -20.22 -21.37 -32.93
N ARG A 140 -21.11 -22.21 -33.45
CA ARG A 140 -21.90 -23.16 -32.65
C ARG A 140 -21.04 -24.11 -31.82
N ALA A 141 -19.93 -24.59 -32.37
CA ALA A 141 -19.00 -25.46 -31.64
C ALA A 141 -18.44 -24.78 -30.37
N LYS A 142 -18.14 -23.47 -30.45
CA LYS A 142 -17.65 -22.68 -29.31
C LYS A 142 -18.75 -22.44 -28.27
N MET A 143 -19.98 -22.19 -28.73
CA MET A 143 -21.15 -22.00 -27.85
C MET A 143 -21.43 -23.29 -27.06
N VAL A 144 -21.50 -24.44 -27.75
CA VAL A 144 -21.69 -25.76 -27.12
C VAL A 144 -20.56 -26.06 -26.13
N GLY A 145 -19.30 -25.86 -26.53
CA GLY A 145 -18.15 -26.08 -25.66
C GLY A 145 -18.21 -25.24 -24.37
N THR A 146 -18.66 -23.99 -24.47
CA THR A 146 -18.85 -23.11 -23.30
C THR A 146 -19.89 -23.66 -22.33
N ILE A 147 -21.05 -24.09 -22.83
CA ILE A 147 -22.11 -24.67 -21.99
C ILE A 147 -21.64 -25.98 -21.33
N ASN A 148 -21.01 -26.86 -22.11
CA ASN A 148 -20.50 -28.12 -21.59
C ASN A 148 -19.47 -27.92 -20.48
N GLN A 149 -18.59 -26.92 -20.61
CA GLN A 149 -17.61 -26.62 -19.57
C GLN A 149 -18.27 -26.15 -18.27
N ILE A 150 -19.28 -25.27 -18.36
CA ILE A 150 -20.03 -24.80 -17.19
C ILE A 150 -20.75 -25.97 -16.49
N ILE A 151 -21.35 -26.88 -17.26
CA ILE A 151 -21.99 -28.08 -16.72
C ILE A 151 -20.96 -28.95 -15.98
N LEU A 152 -19.81 -29.21 -16.60
CA LEU A 152 -18.74 -30.01 -15.99
C LEU A 152 -18.22 -29.38 -14.69
N ASP A 153 -18.07 -28.05 -14.66
CA ASP A 153 -17.64 -27.34 -13.45
C ASP A 153 -18.66 -27.51 -12.32
N CYS A 154 -19.96 -27.43 -12.62
CA CYS A 154 -21.04 -27.70 -11.68
C CYS A 154 -21.05 -29.16 -11.18
N GLU A 155 -20.84 -30.13 -12.08
CA GLU A 155 -20.75 -31.56 -11.73
C GLU A 155 -19.52 -31.89 -10.87
N THR A 156 -18.41 -31.19 -11.13
CA THR A 156 -17.19 -31.30 -10.34
C THR A 156 -17.42 -30.80 -8.92
N LEU A 157 -18.08 -29.64 -8.76
CA LEU A 157 -18.48 -29.11 -7.45
C LEU A 157 -19.44 -30.06 -6.73
N ARG A 158 -20.45 -30.58 -7.42
CA ARG A 158 -21.38 -31.57 -6.86
C ARG A 158 -20.62 -32.79 -6.32
N SER A 159 -19.68 -33.31 -7.11
CA SER A 159 -18.88 -34.49 -6.77
C SER A 159 -17.94 -34.22 -5.59
N SER A 160 -17.31 -33.04 -5.51
CA SER A 160 -16.39 -32.71 -4.42
C SER A 160 -17.07 -32.66 -3.05
N PHE A 161 -18.37 -32.35 -3.02
CA PHE A 161 -19.18 -32.32 -1.80
C PHE A 161 -20.10 -33.55 -1.65
N ALA A 162 -19.96 -34.56 -2.52
CA ALA A 162 -20.80 -35.75 -2.54
C ALA A 162 -22.31 -35.45 -2.52
N LEU A 163 -22.72 -34.36 -3.18
CA LEU A 163 -24.10 -33.89 -3.15
C LEU A 163 -24.98 -34.76 -4.08
N PRO A 164 -26.22 -35.10 -3.66
CA PRO A 164 -27.14 -35.84 -4.50
C PRO A 164 -27.60 -35.02 -5.72
N GLN A 165 -28.01 -35.72 -6.78
CA GLN A 165 -28.63 -35.10 -7.96
C GLN A 165 -30.01 -34.52 -7.62
N ASP A 166 -30.80 -35.31 -6.90
CA ASP A 166 -32.15 -34.95 -6.48
C ASP A 166 -32.13 -34.36 -5.06
N ALA A 167 -32.97 -33.35 -4.83
CA ALA A 167 -33.16 -32.82 -3.48
C ALA A 167 -33.75 -33.92 -2.57
N PRO A 168 -33.23 -34.11 -1.34
CA PRO A 168 -33.87 -34.95 -0.35
C PRO A 168 -35.32 -34.49 -0.17
N THR A 169 -36.26 -35.41 -0.32
CA THR A 169 -37.70 -35.08 -0.40
C THR A 169 -38.28 -34.68 0.97
N ASP A 170 -37.52 -34.81 2.06
CA ASP A 170 -38.03 -34.65 3.43
C ASP A 170 -36.95 -34.28 4.47
N ASP A 171 -35.94 -33.46 4.12
CA ASP A 171 -34.94 -33.04 5.11
C ASP A 171 -34.88 -31.51 5.21
N MET A 172 -35.61 -30.98 6.19
CA MET A 172 -35.39 -29.61 6.66
C MET A 172 -33.94 -29.50 7.15
N PRO A 173 -33.13 -28.54 6.64
CA PRO A 173 -31.76 -28.39 7.08
C PRO A 173 -31.68 -28.25 8.60
N GLU A 174 -30.72 -28.91 9.25
CA GLU A 174 -30.66 -28.98 10.71
C GLU A 174 -30.61 -27.60 11.39
N TRP A 175 -29.99 -26.60 10.75
CA TRP A 175 -29.93 -25.21 11.23
C TRP A 175 -31.28 -24.45 11.16
N LEU A 176 -32.29 -25.03 10.50
CA LEU A 176 -33.64 -24.47 10.32
C LEU A 176 -34.67 -25.17 11.21
N LYS A 177 -34.29 -26.26 11.90
CA LYS A 177 -35.10 -26.89 12.94
C LYS A 177 -35.01 -25.96 14.16
N GLN A 178 -36.06 -25.18 14.42
CA GLN A 178 -36.17 -24.44 15.69
C GLN A 178 -36.21 -25.46 16.82
N GLU A 179 -35.29 -25.36 17.79
CA GLU A 179 -35.33 -26.20 18.99
C GLU A 179 -36.63 -25.87 19.78
N ASP A 180 -37.45 -26.90 20.03
CA ASP A 180 -38.63 -26.84 20.91
C ASP A 180 -38.22 -26.76 22.40
#